data_AF-A0A4Y2V483-F1
#
_entry.id   AF-A0A4Y2V483-F1
#
_cell.length_a   1.000
_cell.length_b   1.000
_cell.length_c   1.000
_cell.angle_alpha   90.00
_cell.angle_beta   90.00
_cell.angle_gamma   90.00
#
_symmetry.space_group_name_H-M   'P 1'
#
loop_
_entity.id
_entity.type
_entity.pdbx_description
1 polymer ?
#
loop_
_entity_poly.entity_id
_entity_poly.type
_entity_poly.pdbx_seq_one_letter_code
_entity_poly.pdbx_strand_id
1 'polypeptide(L)'
;MPESIKNILVVSNENLDNLSIMADKIFEMNSTTEIYSAAADNSVMNTVLDKISNLEKQISELNVHRQSRSKYRHSDFNRSNSRSHSRKKYNPNGSYCYYHFTFGDKCYPDKCKSPCSWKASENSDQQ
;
A
#
# COMPACT_ATOMS: atom_id res chain seq x y z
N MET A 1 -2.38 -54.14 2.02
CA MET A 1 -3.85 -54.02 1.91
C MET A 1 -4.31 -52.90 2.85
N PRO A 2 -5.03 -51.89 2.34
CA PRO A 2 -5.49 -50.73 3.12
C PRO A 2 -6.34 -51.11 4.33
N GLU A 3 -6.22 -50.34 5.42
CA GLU A 3 -6.94 -50.56 6.69
C GLU A 3 -8.47 -50.53 6.50
N SER A 4 -8.94 -49.65 5.61
CA SER A 4 -10.34 -49.52 5.20
C SER A 4 -10.92 -50.83 4.68
N ILE A 5 -10.18 -51.53 3.83
CA ILE A 5 -10.62 -52.81 3.27
C ILE A 5 -10.58 -53.90 4.36
N LYS A 6 -9.57 -53.90 5.24
CA LYS A 6 -9.47 -54.89 6.32
C LYS A 6 -10.64 -54.80 7.29
N ASN A 7 -11.02 -53.60 7.68
CA ASN A 7 -12.14 -53.37 8.59
C ASN A 7 -13.46 -53.91 8.05
N ILE A 8 -13.66 -53.86 6.73
CA ILE A 8 -14.85 -54.40 6.07
C ILE A 8 -14.80 -55.95 6.06
N LEU A 9 -13.65 -56.52 5.70
CA LEU A 9 -13.49 -57.98 5.63
C LEU A 9 -13.52 -58.68 7.00
N VAL A 10 -13.11 -58.00 8.08
CA VAL A 10 -13.12 -58.58 9.44
C VAL A 10 -14.55 -58.84 9.94
N VAL A 11 -15.53 -58.10 9.44
CA VAL A 11 -16.94 -58.24 9.85
C VAL A 11 -17.66 -59.30 9.00
N SER A 12 -17.13 -59.66 7.83
CA SER A 12 -17.77 -60.65 6.97
C SER A 12 -17.50 -62.08 7.45
N ASN A 13 -18.54 -62.92 7.39
CA ASN A 13 -18.48 -64.33 7.82
C ASN A 13 -18.40 -65.28 6.63
N GLU A 14 -17.72 -64.85 5.55
CA GLU A 14 -17.62 -65.60 4.30
C GLU A 14 -16.41 -66.56 4.30
N ASN A 15 -16.39 -67.50 3.36
CA ASN A 15 -15.23 -68.36 3.14
C ASN A 15 -14.05 -67.58 2.52
N LEU A 16 -12.84 -68.12 2.62
CA LEU A 16 -11.62 -67.45 2.14
C LEU A 16 -11.68 -67.08 0.65
N ASP A 17 -12.29 -67.92 -0.17
CA ASP A 17 -12.42 -67.67 -1.61
C ASP A 17 -13.30 -66.45 -1.88
N ASN A 18 -14.47 -66.34 -1.26
CA ASN A 18 -15.35 -65.18 -1.44
C ASN A 18 -14.78 -63.92 -0.76
N LEU A 19 -14.06 -64.09 0.36
CA LEU A 19 -13.35 -63.00 1.02
C LEU A 19 -12.30 -62.36 0.09
N SER A 20 -11.58 -63.19 -0.68
CA SER A 20 -10.62 -62.71 -1.67
C SER A 20 -11.29 -61.91 -2.79
N ILE A 21 -12.41 -62.42 -3.31
CA ILE A 21 -13.20 -61.74 -4.36
C ILE A 21 -13.76 -60.42 -3.83
N MET A 22 -14.21 -60.39 -2.57
CA MET A 22 -14.71 -59.18 -1.92
C MET A 22 -13.60 -58.15 -1.74
N ALA A 23 -12.40 -58.59 -1.32
CA ALA A 23 -11.24 -57.73 -1.18
C ALA A 23 -10.87 -57.07 -2.52
N ASP A 24 -10.81 -57.86 -3.60
CA ASP A 24 -10.47 -57.39 -4.94
C ASP A 24 -11.50 -56.39 -5.47
N LYS A 25 -12.80 -56.68 -5.31
CA LYS A 25 -13.88 -55.76 -5.71
C LYS A 25 -13.83 -54.43 -4.95
N ILE A 26 -13.59 -54.48 -3.64
CA ILE A 26 -13.47 -53.27 -2.81
C ILE A 26 -12.22 -52.49 -3.22
N PHE A 27 -11.12 -53.17 -3.54
CA PHE A 27 -9.89 -52.54 -3.99
C PHE A 27 -10.07 -51.83 -5.34
N GLU A 28 -10.72 -52.48 -6.31
CA GLU A 28 -11.07 -51.88 -7.60
C GLU A 28 -11.96 -50.64 -7.44
N MET A 29 -12.99 -50.70 -6.57
CA MET A 29 -13.85 -49.55 -6.28
C MET A 29 -13.08 -48.39 -5.63
N ASN A 30 -12.20 -48.68 -4.66
CA ASN A 30 -11.45 -47.65 -3.94
C ASN A 30 -10.31 -47.02 -4.74
N SER A 31 -9.78 -47.71 -5.77
CA SER A 31 -8.75 -47.15 -6.64
C SER A 31 -9.18 -45.84 -7.31
N THR A 32 -10.49 -45.62 -7.49
CA THR A 32 -11.03 -44.38 -8.06
C THR A 32 -11.10 -43.22 -7.06
N THR A 33 -11.22 -43.52 -5.76
CA THR A 33 -11.36 -42.52 -4.68
C THR A 33 -10.02 -42.11 -4.06
N GLU A 34 -9.04 -43.02 -4.00
CA GLU A 34 -7.74 -42.73 -3.38
C GLU A 34 -6.76 -41.97 -4.28
N ILE A 35 -6.97 -41.96 -5.61
CA ILE A 35 -6.18 -41.12 -6.53
C ILE A 35 -6.38 -39.62 -6.23
N TYR A 36 -7.53 -39.24 -5.65
CA TYR A 36 -7.78 -37.85 -5.23
C TYR A 36 -7.16 -37.49 -3.88
N SER A 37 -6.85 -38.46 -3.01
CA SER A 37 -6.40 -38.20 -1.64
C SER A 37 -4.91 -38.43 -1.40
N ALA A 38 -4.25 -39.31 -2.18
CA ALA A 38 -2.81 -39.57 -2.02
C ALA A 38 -1.89 -38.58 -2.77
N ALA A 39 -2.46 -37.71 -3.60
CA ALA A 39 -1.71 -36.73 -4.40
C ALA A 39 -2.41 -35.36 -4.45
N ALA A 40 -3.24 -35.02 -3.46
CA ALA A 40 -3.66 -33.63 -3.26
C ALA A 40 -2.45 -32.81 -2.81
N ASP A 41 -1.64 -32.44 -3.82
CA ASP A 41 -0.50 -31.56 -3.82
C ASP A 41 -0.34 -30.75 -2.53
N ASN A 42 0.55 -31.22 -1.64
CA ASN A 42 1.13 -30.39 -0.59
C ASN A 42 1.63 -29.05 -1.19
N SER A 43 2.08 -29.06 -2.45
CA SER A 43 2.42 -27.86 -3.21
C SER A 43 1.24 -26.87 -3.32
N VAL A 44 0.07 -27.31 -3.74
CA VAL A 44 -1.12 -26.45 -3.89
C VAL A 44 -1.59 -25.95 -2.53
N MET A 45 -1.65 -26.83 -1.52
CA MET A 45 -1.99 -26.41 -0.15
C MET A 45 -0.99 -25.39 0.41
N ASN A 46 0.31 -25.58 0.22
CA ASN A 46 1.33 -24.62 0.61
C ASN A 46 1.16 -23.28 -0.14
N THR A 47 0.88 -23.31 -1.45
CA THR A 47 0.64 -22.07 -2.21
C THR A 47 -0.61 -21.32 -1.73
N VAL A 48 -1.64 -22.04 -1.28
CA VAL A 48 -2.85 -21.45 -0.71
C VAL A 48 -2.54 -20.84 0.65
N LEU A 49 -1.80 -21.53 1.52
CA LEU A 49 -1.36 -21.01 2.81
C LEU A 49 -0.49 -19.76 2.66
N ASP A 50 0.44 -19.75 1.71
CA ASP A 50 1.29 -18.59 1.40
C ASP A 50 0.44 -17.39 0.93
N LYS A 51 -0.56 -17.64 0.08
CA LYS A 51 -1.49 -16.59 -0.37
C LYS A 51 -2.33 -16.05 0.79
N ILE A 52 -2.80 -16.91 1.69
CA ILE A 52 -3.55 -16.50 2.89
C ILE A 52 -2.67 -15.62 3.78
N SER A 53 -1.44 -16.05 4.08
CA SER A 53 -0.50 -15.27 4.90
C SER A 53 -0.18 -13.90 4.28
N ASN A 54 -0.01 -13.84 2.96
CA ASN A 54 0.22 -12.57 2.26
C ASN A 54 -1.01 -11.64 2.33
N LEU A 55 -2.23 -12.19 2.22
CA LEU A 55 -3.47 -11.41 2.37
C LEU A 55 -3.62 -10.88 3.81
N GLU A 56 -3.33 -11.69 4.82
CA GLU A 56 -3.36 -11.26 6.23
C GLU A 56 -2.37 -10.10 6.49
N LYS A 57 -1.18 -10.16 5.90
CA LYS A 57 -0.20 -9.08 5.96
C LYS A 57 -0.72 -7.80 5.30
N GLN A 58 -1.27 -7.89 4.10
CA GLN A 58 -1.83 -6.73 3.39
C GLN A 58 -3.00 -6.10 4.17
N ILE A 59 -3.88 -6.92 4.75
CA ILE A 59 -4.99 -6.44 5.59
C ILE A 59 -4.45 -5.71 6.82
N SER A 60 -3.42 -6.26 7.47
CA SER A 60 -2.77 -5.64 8.63
C SER A 60 -2.16 -4.28 8.28
N GLU A 61 -1.41 -4.19 7.18
CA GLU A 61 -0.82 -2.94 6.70
C GLU A 61 -1.88 -1.88 6.36
N LEU A 62 -2.96 -2.29 5.70
CA LEU A 62 -4.09 -1.41 5.37
C LEU A 62 -4.82 -0.90 6.63
N ASN A 63 -4.98 -1.74 7.66
CA ASN A 63 -5.58 -1.33 8.93
C ASN A 63 -4.70 -0.31 9.66
N VAL A 64 -3.38 -0.52 9.68
CA VAL A 64 -2.42 0.45 10.25
C VAL A 64 -2.49 1.79 9.51
N HIS A 65 -2.55 1.77 8.18
CA HIS A 65 -2.67 3.00 7.37
C HIS A 65 -4.02 3.72 7.54
N ARG A 66 -5.10 3.00 7.85
CA ARG A 66 -6.41 3.60 8.18
C ARG A 66 -6.44 4.20 9.58
N GLN A 67 -5.72 3.62 10.54
CA GLN A 67 -5.62 4.15 11.90
C GLN A 67 -4.68 5.36 11.99
N SER A 68 -3.58 5.37 11.23
CA SER A 68 -2.62 6.49 11.19
C SER A 68 -3.17 7.73 10.46
N ARG A 69 -4.15 7.55 9.56
CA ARG A 69 -4.99 8.64 9.07
C ARG A 69 -6.01 8.99 10.14
N SER A 70 -5.59 9.83 11.09
CA SER A 70 -6.46 10.38 12.12
C SER A 70 -7.81 10.81 11.50
N LYS A 71 -8.91 10.18 11.94
CA LYS A 71 -10.29 10.64 11.68
C LYS A 71 -10.59 12.03 12.26
N TYR A 72 -9.61 12.65 12.92
CA TYR A 72 -9.57 14.07 13.23
C TYR A 72 -9.35 14.91 11.97
N ARG A 73 -10.34 14.89 11.06
CA ARG A 73 -10.64 16.04 10.19
C ARG A 73 -11.62 17.01 10.87
N HIS A 74 -11.83 16.85 12.18
CA HIS A 74 -12.60 17.76 13.02
C HIS A 74 -11.78 18.10 14.25
N SER A 75 -10.93 19.11 14.10
CA SER A 75 -10.43 19.92 15.20
C SER A 75 -9.99 21.22 14.58
N ASP A 76 -10.94 22.16 14.46
CA ASP A 76 -10.89 23.44 15.18
C ASP A 76 -9.53 24.15 15.30
N PHE A 77 -8.64 23.98 14.33
CA PHE A 77 -7.58 24.95 14.15
C PHE A 77 -8.18 26.09 13.36
N ASN A 78 -8.72 27.03 14.13
CA ASN A 78 -8.59 28.46 13.91
C ASN A 78 -7.31 28.74 13.12
N ARG A 79 -7.36 28.55 11.80
CA ARG A 79 -6.45 29.17 10.86
C ARG A 79 -6.95 30.59 10.76
N SER A 80 -6.84 31.31 11.89
CA SER A 80 -6.52 32.71 11.94
C SER A 80 -5.37 32.83 10.97
N ASN A 81 -5.73 33.10 9.72
CA ASN A 81 -4.82 33.40 8.64
C ASN A 81 -4.31 34.81 8.97
N SER A 82 -3.63 34.93 10.11
CA SER A 82 -2.63 35.95 10.38
C SER A 82 -1.49 35.62 9.41
N ARG A 83 -1.77 35.80 8.12
CA ARG A 83 -0.75 36.21 7.19
C ARG A 83 -0.36 37.56 7.74
N SER A 84 0.62 37.55 8.62
CA SER A 84 1.29 38.73 9.13
C SER A 84 1.37 39.70 7.96
N HIS A 85 0.59 40.78 8.07
CA HIS A 85 0.40 41.79 7.04
C HIS A 85 1.68 42.65 6.88
N SER A 86 2.84 42.06 7.16
CA SER A 86 4.15 42.70 7.22
C SER A 86 4.87 42.65 5.86
N ARG A 87 4.12 42.47 4.77
CA ARG A 87 4.59 42.98 3.49
C ARG A 87 4.17 44.43 3.44
N LYS A 88 5.13 45.35 3.64
CA LYS A 88 4.94 46.77 3.37
C LYS A 88 4.24 46.87 2.01
N LYS A 89 3.10 47.56 1.94
CA LYS A 89 2.40 47.78 0.67
C LYS A 89 3.21 48.79 -0.14
N TYR A 90 3.28 48.59 -1.46
CA TYR A 90 3.92 49.54 -2.35
C TYR A 90 3.25 50.91 -2.21
N ASN A 91 4.04 51.95 -1.95
CA ASN A 91 3.57 53.32 -1.95
C ASN A 91 3.92 53.96 -3.29
N PRO A 92 2.93 54.28 -4.16
CA PRO A 92 3.17 54.94 -5.45
C PRO A 92 3.85 56.31 -5.34
N ASN A 93 3.71 56.97 -4.18
CA ASN A 93 4.35 58.26 -3.89
C ASN A 93 5.69 58.09 -3.15
N GLY A 94 6.19 56.85 -3.04
CA GLY A 94 7.47 56.54 -2.41
C GLY A 94 8.66 56.93 -3.30
N SER A 95 9.87 56.90 -2.72
CA SER A 95 11.12 57.20 -3.43
C SER A 95 11.55 56.13 -4.44
N TYR A 96 10.90 54.96 -4.45
CA TYR A 96 11.27 53.81 -5.24
C TYR A 96 10.14 53.39 -6.18
N CYS A 97 10.48 52.95 -7.38
CA CYS A 97 9.50 52.37 -8.30
C CYS A 97 9.03 50.98 -7.80
N TYR A 98 7.91 50.51 -8.34
CA TYR A 98 7.32 49.22 -7.97
C TYR A 98 8.32 48.06 -8.06
N TYR A 99 9.17 48.07 -9.08
CA TYR A 99 10.15 47.01 -9.29
C TYR A 99 11.26 47.03 -8.23
N HIS A 100 11.84 48.19 -7.90
CA HIS A 100 12.80 48.28 -6.80
C HIS A 100 12.17 48.03 -5.43
N PHE A 101 10.91 48.43 -5.21
CA PHE A 101 10.20 48.09 -3.98
C PHE A 101 9.97 46.59 -3.81
N THR A 102 9.73 45.87 -4.92
CA THR A 102 9.40 44.44 -4.91
C THR A 102 10.65 43.55 -4.95
N PHE A 103 11.67 43.96 -5.70
CA PHE A 103 12.83 43.14 -6.03
C PHE A 103 14.15 43.67 -5.44
N GLY A 104 14.20 44.92 -4.95
CA GLY A 104 15.41 45.56 -4.42
C GLY A 104 16.51 45.61 -5.47
N ASP A 105 17.73 45.23 -5.09
CA ASP A 105 18.92 45.19 -5.97
C ASP A 105 18.81 44.18 -7.12
N LYS A 106 17.84 43.26 -7.07
CA LYS A 106 17.56 42.31 -8.17
C LYS A 106 16.64 42.91 -9.22
N CYS A 107 16.31 44.19 -9.14
CA CYS A 107 15.54 44.87 -10.16
C CYS A 107 16.34 44.96 -11.45
N TYR A 108 15.79 44.43 -12.54
CA TYR A 108 16.37 44.63 -13.86
C TYR A 108 16.37 46.13 -14.22
N PRO A 109 17.50 46.69 -14.68
CA PRO A 109 17.61 48.12 -14.99
C PRO A 109 16.59 48.56 -16.04
N ASP A 110 16.29 47.72 -17.03
CA ASP A 110 15.31 47.98 -18.09
C ASP A 110 13.87 48.15 -17.58
N LYS A 111 13.57 47.63 -16.38
CA LYS A 111 12.24 47.70 -15.76
C LYS A 111 12.12 48.85 -14.75
N CYS A 112 13.21 49.55 -14.46
CA CYS A 112 13.18 50.71 -13.59
C CYS A 112 12.39 51.85 -14.27
N LYS A 113 11.41 52.42 -13.55
CA LYS A 113 10.61 53.56 -14.03
C LYS A 113 10.91 54.80 -13.20
N SER A 114 11.22 55.92 -13.87
CA SER A 114 11.34 57.23 -13.23
C SER A 114 9.98 57.71 -12.70
N PRO A 115 9.92 58.41 -11.55
CA PRO A 115 11.03 58.81 -10.68
C PRO A 115 11.41 57.69 -9.68
N CYS A 116 12.64 57.18 -9.77
CA CYS A 116 13.17 56.20 -8.82
C CYS A 116 14.52 56.67 -8.30
N SER A 117 14.66 56.71 -6.97
CA SER A 117 15.87 57.17 -6.28
C SER A 117 16.80 56.02 -5.86
N TRP A 118 16.59 54.80 -6.40
CA TRP A 118 17.43 53.65 -6.09
C TRP A 118 18.81 53.82 -6.74
N LYS A 119 19.87 53.77 -5.95
CA LYS A 119 21.26 53.78 -6.43
C LYS A 119 21.78 52.36 -6.29
N ALA A 120 22.06 51.68 -7.40
CA ALA A 120 22.73 50.39 -7.36
C ALA A 120 24.09 50.57 -6.68
N SER A 121 24.38 49.80 -5.64
CA SER A 121 25.73 49.74 -5.10
C SER A 121 26.61 48.98 -6.10
N GLU A 122 27.63 49.65 -6.64
CA GLU A 122 28.69 49.04 -7.46
C GLU A 122 29.44 47.99 -6.63
N ASN A 123 28.90 46.78 -6.48
CA ASN A 123 29.57 45.63 -5.84
C ASN A 123 28.81 44.32 -6.11
N SER A 124 28.49 44.05 -7.38
CA SER A 124 28.02 42.71 -7.78
C SER A 124 28.34 42.42 -9.25
N ASP A 125 29.62 42.55 -9.63
CA ASP A 125 30.17 42.00 -10.88
C ASP A 125 31.51 41.33 -10.58
N GLN A 126 31.47 40.20 -9.86
CA GLN A 126 32.52 39.17 -9.93
C GLN A 126 31.88 37.79 -9.70
N GLN A 127 31.45 37.13 -10.77
CA GLN A 127 31.61 35.70 -11.01
C GLN A 127 31.19 35.32 -12.43
#